data_AF-A0A510T7H7-F1
#
_entry.id   AF-A0A510T7H7-F1
#
_cell.length_a   1.000
_cell.length_b   1.000
_cell.length_c   1.000
_cell.angle_alpha   90.00
_cell.angle_beta   90.00
_cell.angle_gamma   90.00
#
_symmetry.space_group_name_H-M   'P 1'
#
loop_
_entity.id
_entity.type
_entity.pdbx_description
1 polymer ?
#
loop_
_entity_poly.entity_id
_entity_poly.type
_entity_poly.pdbx_seq_one_letter_code
_entity_poly.pdbx_strand_id
1 'polypeptide(L)'
;MLGDDAELTAAVRAAQGGDETAFRTVYRAVQPRLLGYVRTLVGDPDAEDVASEAWLQISRDLDRFSGDADRFRGWAARIARNRALDHIRMRGRRPAIGGDETELTGRPADSDTAGEALEALATDSTLSLIARLPQDQAEAVVLRVVMGLDAKSAAETLGKRAGAVRTAAHRGLKRLAELLGADPESAGALGALPPQREPRGSAVTSATVTHTRPRTQKDM
;
A
#
# COMPACT_ATOMS: atom_id res chain seq x y z
N MET A 1 -6.74 4.76 -8.23
CA MET A 1 -5.85 5.53 -7.35
C MET A 1 -6.15 7.03 -7.33
N LEU A 2 -5.88 7.82 -8.37
CA LEU A 2 -6.14 9.28 -8.34
C LEU A 2 -7.60 9.66 -8.02
N GLY A 3 -8.59 8.87 -8.50
CA GLY A 3 -10.00 9.03 -8.15
C GLY A 3 -10.29 8.68 -6.69
N ASP A 4 -9.82 7.52 -6.24
CA ASP A 4 -10.01 7.02 -4.87
C ASP A 4 -9.42 7.97 -3.80
N ASP A 5 -8.30 8.64 -4.10
CA ASP A 5 -7.64 9.56 -3.17
C ASP A 5 -8.37 10.92 -3.09
N ALA A 6 -8.97 11.39 -4.19
CA ALA A 6 -9.84 12.55 -4.18
C ALA A 6 -11.12 12.28 -3.38
N GLU A 7 -11.73 11.11 -3.57
CA GLU A 7 -12.90 10.66 -2.80
C GLU A 7 -12.59 10.52 -1.32
N LEU A 8 -11.47 9.90 -0.96
CA LEU A 8 -11.04 9.79 0.44
C LEU A 8 -10.80 11.17 1.06
N THR A 9 -10.15 12.09 0.33
CA THR A 9 -9.93 13.46 0.81
C THR A 9 -11.25 14.18 1.09
N ALA A 10 -12.24 14.05 0.20
CA ALA A 10 -13.56 14.64 0.39
C ALA A 10 -14.30 14.01 1.58
N ALA A 11 -14.25 12.68 1.72
CA ALA A 11 -14.86 11.96 2.83
C ALA A 11 -14.24 12.35 4.18
N VAL A 12 -12.92 12.53 4.26
CA VAL A 12 -12.24 13.02 5.48
C VAL A 12 -12.76 14.40 5.86
N ARG A 13 -12.86 15.34 4.90
CA ARG A 13 -13.36 16.69 5.17
C ARG A 13 -14.82 16.71 5.63
N ALA A 14 -15.68 15.88 5.03
CA ALA A 14 -17.07 15.77 5.46
C ALA A 14 -17.18 15.14 6.86
N ALA A 15 -16.38 14.11 7.14
CA ALA A 15 -16.32 13.48 8.46
C ALA A 15 -15.84 14.44 9.56
N GLN A 16 -14.92 15.36 9.25
CA GLN A 16 -14.53 16.46 10.16
C GLN A 16 -15.70 17.38 10.50
N GLY A 17 -16.66 17.55 9.59
CA GLY A 17 -17.91 18.28 9.81
C GLY A 17 -18.98 17.49 10.58
N GLY A 18 -18.67 16.28 11.06
CA GLY A 18 -19.60 15.42 11.79
C GLY A 18 -20.46 14.49 10.92
N ASP A 19 -20.17 14.37 9.62
CA ASP A 19 -20.88 13.43 8.75
C ASP A 19 -20.46 11.97 9.04
N GLU A 20 -21.35 11.23 9.70
CA GLU A 20 -21.14 9.82 10.06
C GLU A 20 -21.03 8.90 8.82
N THR A 21 -21.74 9.23 7.74
CA THR A 21 -21.67 8.44 6.49
C THR A 21 -20.33 8.63 5.81
N ALA A 22 -19.81 9.86 5.83
CA ALA A 22 -18.47 10.15 5.37
C ALA A 22 -17.41 9.44 6.23
N PHE A 23 -17.56 9.45 7.56
CA PHE A 23 -16.64 8.72 8.45
C PHE A 23 -16.64 7.21 8.16
N ARG A 24 -17.81 6.61 7.92
CA ARG A 24 -17.91 5.20 7.50
C ARG A 24 -17.18 4.91 6.19
N THR A 25 -17.23 5.86 5.26
CA THR A 25 -16.51 5.77 3.98
C THR A 25 -15.00 5.79 4.20
N VAL A 26 -14.51 6.71 5.04
CA VAL A 26 -13.10 6.76 5.45
C VAL A 26 -12.66 5.45 6.12
N TYR A 27 -13.47 4.95 7.06
CA TYR A 27 -13.19 3.70 7.76
C TYR A 27 -13.06 2.52 6.79
N ARG A 28 -14.02 2.32 5.89
CA ARG A 28 -13.99 1.23 4.90
C ARG A 28 -12.81 1.32 3.95
N ALA A 29 -12.41 2.53 3.57
CA ALA A 29 -11.29 2.74 2.66
C ALA A 29 -9.92 2.48 3.29
N VAL A 30 -9.79 2.64 4.62
CA VAL A 30 -8.49 2.62 5.31
C VAL A 30 -8.31 1.40 6.21
N GLN A 31 -9.38 0.91 6.85
CA GLN A 31 -9.32 -0.18 7.84
C GLN A 31 -8.62 -1.43 7.33
N PRO A 32 -8.90 -1.99 6.14
CA PRO A 32 -8.28 -3.25 5.72
C PRO A 32 -6.75 -3.16 5.67
N ARG A 33 -6.22 -2.04 5.14
CA ARG A 33 -4.78 -1.80 5.03
C ARG A 33 -4.15 -1.48 6.39
N LEU A 34 -4.84 -0.68 7.21
CA LEU A 34 -4.39 -0.32 8.55
C LEU A 34 -4.30 -1.53 9.47
N LEU A 35 -5.32 -2.39 9.44
CA LEU A 35 -5.36 -3.65 10.19
C LEU A 35 -4.26 -4.60 9.73
N GLY A 36 -4.03 -4.71 8.42
CA GLY A 36 -2.89 -5.46 7.88
C GLY A 36 -1.55 -4.96 8.40
N TYR A 37 -1.37 -3.63 8.48
CA TYR A 37 -0.18 -3.05 9.10
C TYR A 37 -0.04 -3.40 10.58
N VAL A 38 -1.11 -3.23 11.36
CA VAL A 38 -1.10 -3.57 12.79
C VAL A 38 -0.78 -5.06 13.01
N ARG A 39 -1.35 -5.97 12.20
CA ARG A 39 -1.03 -7.41 12.24
C ARG A 39 0.46 -7.68 12.11
N THR A 40 1.18 -6.95 11.24
CA THR A 40 2.64 -7.13 11.10
C THR A 40 3.44 -6.67 12.32
N LEU A 41 2.86 -5.85 13.20
CA LEU A 41 3.52 -5.33 14.39
C LEU A 41 3.25 -6.17 15.64
N VAL A 42 1.98 -6.56 15.86
CA VAL A 42 1.55 -7.21 17.12
C VAL A 42 1.13 -8.67 16.95
N GLY A 43 1.05 -9.17 15.71
CA GLY A 43 0.49 -10.48 15.39
C GLY A 43 -1.04 -10.48 15.34
N ASP A 44 -1.62 -11.56 14.81
CA ASP A 44 -3.06 -11.65 14.57
C ASP A 44 -3.95 -11.56 15.84
N PRO A 45 -3.61 -12.20 16.97
CA PRO A 45 -4.50 -12.22 18.14
C PRO A 45 -4.82 -10.85 18.75
N ASP A 46 -3.93 -9.87 18.57
CA ASP A 46 -4.07 -8.53 19.16
C ASP A 46 -4.42 -7.45 18.14
N ALA A 47 -4.42 -7.79 16.85
CA ALA A 47 -4.44 -6.78 15.81
C ALA A 47 -5.75 -5.99 15.76
N GLU A 48 -6.88 -6.67 15.96
CA GLU A 48 -8.22 -6.04 15.96
C GLU A 48 -8.39 -5.09 17.15
N ASP A 49 -7.89 -5.46 18.33
CA ASP A 49 -7.96 -4.64 19.54
C ASP A 49 -7.12 -3.37 19.37
N VAL A 50 -5.86 -3.52 18.94
CA VAL A 50 -4.95 -2.39 18.72
C VAL A 50 -5.47 -1.48 17.59
N ALA A 51 -6.01 -2.05 16.51
CA ALA A 51 -6.62 -1.27 15.43
C ALA A 51 -7.86 -0.51 15.93
N SER A 52 -8.68 -1.13 16.78
CA SER A 52 -9.85 -0.48 17.38
C SER A 52 -9.44 0.72 18.25
N GLU A 53 -8.42 0.58 19.09
CA GLU A 53 -7.88 1.70 19.87
C GLU A 53 -7.31 2.82 18.99
N ALA A 54 -6.67 2.45 17.89
CA ALA A 54 -6.18 3.41 16.91
C ALA A 54 -7.34 4.19 16.27
N TRP A 55 -8.42 3.52 15.87
CA TRP A 55 -9.61 4.18 15.33
C TRP A 55 -10.33 5.06 16.33
N LEU A 56 -10.36 4.67 17.61
CA LEU A 56 -10.87 5.52 18.69
C LEU A 56 -10.04 6.80 18.88
N GLN A 57 -8.73 6.76 18.60
CA GLN A 57 -7.90 7.96 18.61
C GLN A 57 -8.09 8.78 17.33
N ILE A 58 -8.13 8.12 16.17
CA ILE A 58 -8.38 8.76 14.89
C ILE A 58 -9.69 9.55 14.92
N SER A 59 -10.78 8.96 15.43
CA SER A 59 -12.07 9.66 15.51
C SER A 59 -12.03 10.87 16.45
N ARG A 60 -11.31 10.79 17.56
CA ARG A 60 -11.15 11.89 18.53
C ARG A 60 -10.33 13.05 18.03
N ASP A 61 -9.31 12.78 17.20
CA ASP A 61 -8.38 13.79 16.70
C ASP A 61 -8.67 14.22 15.25
N LEU A 62 -9.72 13.66 14.64
CA LEU A 62 -10.03 13.87 13.23
C LEU A 62 -10.25 15.35 12.90
N ASP A 63 -10.89 16.08 13.80
CA ASP A 63 -11.18 17.52 13.70
C ASP A 63 -9.91 18.37 13.51
N ARG A 64 -8.77 17.92 14.04
CA ARG A 64 -7.47 18.61 13.96
C ARG A 64 -6.63 18.19 12.77
N PHE A 65 -7.01 17.12 12.07
CA PHE A 65 -6.27 16.65 10.91
C PHE A 65 -6.32 17.69 9.78
N SER A 66 -5.20 17.84 9.07
CA SER A 66 -5.14 18.66 7.86
C SER A 66 -4.23 17.98 6.84
N GLY A 67 -4.75 17.80 5.63
CA GLY A 67 -4.03 17.13 4.55
C GLY A 67 -4.95 16.51 3.52
N ASP A 68 -4.32 15.82 2.58
CA ASP A 68 -4.93 14.97 1.57
C ASP A 68 -5.00 13.50 2.04
N ALA A 69 -5.49 12.62 1.18
CA ALA A 69 -5.56 11.19 1.41
C ALA A 69 -4.22 10.57 1.85
N ASP A 70 -3.11 10.92 1.21
CA ASP A 70 -1.78 10.40 1.56
C ASP A 70 -1.36 10.80 2.97
N ARG A 71 -1.54 12.08 3.32
CA ARG A 71 -1.30 12.56 4.68
C ARG A 71 -2.21 11.90 5.70
N PHE A 72 -3.47 11.64 5.33
CA PHE A 72 -4.41 10.96 6.21
C PHE A 72 -3.96 9.52 6.50
N ARG A 73 -3.60 8.77 5.45
CA ARG A 73 -3.08 7.40 5.60
C ARG A 73 -1.81 7.38 6.45
N GLY A 74 -0.89 8.32 6.23
CA GLY A 74 0.36 8.43 6.99
C GLY A 74 0.13 8.76 8.47
N TRP A 75 -0.79 9.70 8.73
CA TRP A 75 -1.20 10.07 10.07
C TRP A 75 -1.91 8.92 10.81
N ALA A 76 -2.86 8.24 10.16
CA ALA A 76 -3.53 7.06 10.71
C ALA A 76 -2.55 5.92 11.00
N ALA A 77 -1.62 5.65 10.07
CA ALA A 77 -0.56 4.66 10.27
C ALA A 77 0.34 5.01 11.46
N ARG A 78 0.67 6.29 11.65
CA ARG A 78 1.45 6.74 12.80
C ARG A 78 0.72 6.52 14.13
N ILE A 79 -0.59 6.82 14.18
CA ILE A 79 -1.41 6.54 15.37
C ILE A 79 -1.41 5.04 15.66
N ALA A 80 -1.67 4.21 14.65
CA ALA A 80 -1.71 2.75 14.79
C ALA A 80 -0.37 2.17 15.25
N ARG A 81 0.75 2.65 14.67
CA ARG A 81 2.11 2.27 15.09
C ARG A 81 2.36 2.59 16.55
N ASN A 82 2.00 3.79 17.00
CA ASN A 82 2.20 4.17 18.39
C ASN A 82 1.41 3.25 19.33
N ARG A 83 0.16 2.91 18.99
CA ARG A 83 -0.66 1.97 19.76
C ARG A 83 -0.09 0.57 19.80
N ALA A 84 0.39 0.06 18.67
CA ALA A 84 1.09 -1.21 18.61
C ALA A 84 2.33 -1.23 19.52
N LEU A 85 3.16 -0.19 19.47
CA LEU A 85 4.35 -0.10 20.32
C LEU A 85 4.00 0.02 21.80
N ASP A 86 2.95 0.76 22.15
CA ASP A 86 2.48 0.87 23.53
C ASP A 86 1.95 -0.48 24.03
N HIS A 87 1.19 -1.21 23.21
CA HIS A 87 0.73 -2.58 23.49
C HIS A 87 1.91 -3.54 23.73
N ILE A 88 2.91 -3.54 22.86
CA ILE A 88 4.13 -4.36 22.99
C ILE A 88 4.88 -4.01 24.28
N ARG A 89 5.04 -2.72 24.60
CA ARG A 89 5.69 -2.27 25.85
C ARG A 89 4.93 -2.73 27.09
N MET A 90 3.60 -2.66 27.07
CA MET A 90 2.76 -3.12 28.18
C MET A 90 2.90 -4.63 28.39
N ARG A 91 2.99 -5.41 27.30
CA ARG A 91 3.26 -6.85 27.36
C ARG A 91 4.66 -7.19 27.84
N GLY A 92 5.69 -6.46 27.40
CA GLY A 92 7.08 -6.67 27.84
C GLY A 92 7.35 -6.29 29.29
N ARG A 93 6.51 -5.44 29.91
CA ARG A 93 6.52 -5.17 31.36
C ARG A 93 5.91 -6.31 32.19
N ARG A 94 5.26 -7.27 31.53
CA ARG A 94 4.94 -8.60 32.07
C ARG A 94 6.19 -9.47 31.86
N PRO A 95 6.68 -10.27 32.84
CA PRO A 95 7.86 -11.09 32.61
C PRO A 95 7.56 -12.09 31.49
N ALA A 96 8.22 -11.94 30.34
CA ALA A 96 8.20 -12.90 29.24
C ALA A 96 9.65 -13.21 28.82
N ILE A 97 9.96 -14.49 28.78
CA ILE A 97 11.28 -15.08 28.52
C ILE A 97 11.57 -15.04 27.01
N GLY A 98 12.71 -14.45 26.64
CA GLY A 98 13.48 -14.78 25.43
C GLY A 98 13.21 -13.96 24.16
N GLY A 99 14.28 -13.44 23.54
CA GLY A 99 14.28 -12.96 22.16
C GLY A 99 15.44 -12.00 21.86
N ASP A 100 16.55 -12.54 21.32
CA ASP A 100 17.79 -11.83 20.98
C ASP A 100 17.61 -10.71 19.95
N GLU A 101 18.25 -9.58 20.23
CA GLU A 101 18.54 -8.50 19.27
C GLU A 101 19.84 -8.82 18.53
N THR A 102 19.83 -8.78 17.20
CA THR A 102 21.07 -8.68 16.44
C THR A 102 20.91 -7.70 15.29
N GLU A 103 21.50 -6.53 15.49
CA GLU A 103 21.74 -5.48 14.52
C GLU A 103 23.13 -5.72 13.89
N LEU A 104 23.26 -5.73 12.54
CA LEU A 104 24.36 -5.02 11.87
C LEU A 104 24.22 -4.90 10.34
N THR A 105 24.80 -3.80 9.89
CA THR A 105 24.91 -3.09 8.60
C THR A 105 25.42 -3.83 7.34
N GLY A 106 25.08 -3.31 6.15
CA GLY A 106 25.84 -3.58 4.92
C GLY A 106 25.39 -2.82 3.65
N ARG A 107 26.20 -1.85 3.21
CA ARG A 107 26.45 -1.21 1.87
C ARG A 107 25.33 -1.03 0.81
N PRO A 108 25.32 0.07 0.03
CA PRO A 108 24.36 0.31 -1.05
C PRO A 108 24.74 -0.46 -2.33
N ALA A 109 23.75 -1.04 -3.01
CA ALA A 109 23.87 -1.55 -4.37
C ALA A 109 22.86 -0.81 -5.25
N ASP A 110 23.35 -0.26 -6.36
CA ASP A 110 22.55 0.29 -7.45
C ASP A 110 21.81 -0.84 -8.18
N SER A 111 20.50 -0.66 -8.36
CA SER A 111 19.77 -0.98 -9.60
C SER A 111 18.29 -0.69 -9.38
N ASP A 112 17.72 0.00 -10.36
CA ASP A 112 16.31 0.26 -10.52
C ASP A 112 15.55 -1.03 -10.82
N THR A 113 14.65 -1.42 -9.91
CA THR A 113 13.45 -2.22 -10.19
C THR A 113 12.42 -1.93 -9.10
N ALA A 114 11.89 -0.71 -9.10
CA ALA A 114 10.71 -0.35 -8.28
C ALA A 114 9.37 -0.58 -9.03
N GLY A 115 9.40 -1.19 -10.22
CA GLY A 115 8.26 -1.25 -11.14
C GLY A 115 7.36 -2.48 -11.07
N GLU A 116 7.78 -3.63 -10.53
CA GLU A 116 7.05 -4.89 -10.79
C GLU A 116 6.63 -5.71 -9.55
N ALA A 117 6.79 -5.18 -8.34
CA ALA A 117 6.28 -5.82 -7.11
C ALA A 117 4.93 -5.23 -6.62
N LEU A 118 4.26 -4.43 -7.45
CA LEU A 118 3.20 -3.51 -7.02
C LEU A 118 1.75 -4.04 -7.13
N GLU A 119 1.52 -5.26 -7.58
CA GLU A 119 0.14 -5.73 -7.87
C GLU A 119 -0.36 -6.98 -7.14
N ALA A 120 0.31 -7.47 -6.09
CA ALA A 120 -0.15 -8.67 -5.39
C ALA A 120 0.03 -8.66 -3.86
N LEU A 121 -0.38 -7.59 -3.16
CA LEU A 121 -0.25 -7.53 -1.68
C LEU A 121 -1.58 -7.31 -0.93
N ALA A 122 -2.59 -8.14 -1.20
CA ALA A 122 -3.89 -8.04 -0.52
C ALA A 122 -4.45 -9.39 -0.01
N THR A 123 -3.60 -10.40 0.23
CA THR A 123 -4.02 -11.67 0.83
C THR A 123 -3.37 -11.84 2.20
N ASP A 124 -4.09 -12.44 3.15
CA ASP A 124 -3.61 -12.79 4.50
C ASP A 124 -2.23 -13.47 4.47
N SER A 125 -2.01 -14.37 3.49
CA SER A 125 -0.74 -15.04 3.21
C SER A 125 0.44 -14.08 2.96
N THR A 126 0.18 -12.95 2.32
CA THR A 126 1.22 -11.96 2.00
C THR A 126 1.65 -11.16 3.23
N LEU A 127 0.69 -10.79 4.07
CA LEU A 127 0.98 -10.12 5.34
C LEU A 127 1.75 -11.04 6.28
N SER A 128 1.44 -12.34 6.29
CA SER A 128 2.21 -13.34 7.03
C SER A 128 3.66 -13.45 6.52
N LEU A 129 3.88 -13.37 5.20
CA LEU A 129 5.24 -13.35 4.63
C LEU A 129 6.00 -12.07 5.01
N ILE A 130 5.33 -10.93 4.97
CA ILE A 130 5.92 -9.64 5.39
C ILE A 130 6.31 -9.67 6.87
N ALA A 131 5.49 -10.29 7.73
CA ALA A 131 5.78 -10.44 9.15
C ALA A 131 7.05 -11.28 9.45
N ARG A 132 7.57 -12.04 8.47
CA ARG A 132 8.84 -12.80 8.60
C ARG A 132 10.08 -11.95 8.30
N LEU A 133 9.92 -10.73 7.80
CA LEU A 133 11.04 -9.83 7.55
C LEU A 133 11.56 -9.22 8.85
N PRO A 134 12.82 -8.76 8.89
CA PRO A 134 13.27 -7.85 9.94
C PRO A 134 12.30 -6.68 10.07
N GLN A 135 11.93 -6.33 11.31
CA GLN A 135 10.86 -5.35 11.58
C GLN A 135 11.01 -4.06 10.77
N ASP A 136 12.23 -3.53 10.72
CA ASP A 136 12.56 -2.32 9.95
C ASP A 136 12.21 -2.39 8.46
N GLN A 137 12.35 -3.58 7.86
CA GLN A 137 12.01 -3.84 6.47
C GLN A 137 10.51 -4.09 6.32
N ALA A 138 9.91 -4.88 7.22
CA ALA A 138 8.47 -5.14 7.25
C ALA A 138 7.68 -3.83 7.29
N GLU A 139 7.99 -2.96 8.25
CA GLU A 139 7.31 -1.68 8.42
C GLU A 139 7.47 -0.78 7.17
N ALA A 140 8.68 -0.72 6.60
CA ALA A 140 8.93 0.06 5.40
C ALA A 140 8.16 -0.47 4.17
N VAL A 141 8.09 -1.80 4.00
CA VAL A 141 7.33 -2.44 2.91
C VAL A 141 5.84 -2.20 3.06
N VAL A 142 5.27 -2.43 4.24
CA VAL A 142 3.83 -2.24 4.46
C VAL A 142 3.44 -0.79 4.22
N LEU A 143 4.17 0.17 4.80
CA LEU A 143 3.84 1.58 4.64
C LEU A 143 3.92 2.04 3.17
N ARG A 144 4.91 1.57 2.42
CA ARG A 144 5.11 1.98 1.03
C ARG A 144 4.17 1.28 0.05
N VAL A 145 3.94 -0.02 0.22
CA VAL A 145 3.28 -0.84 -0.79
C VAL A 145 1.84 -1.17 -0.41
N VAL A 146 1.58 -1.47 0.86
CA VAL A 146 0.21 -1.78 1.34
C VAL A 146 -0.56 -0.51 1.65
N MET A 147 0.04 0.42 2.42
CA MET A 147 -0.59 1.70 2.75
C MET A 147 -0.48 2.73 1.62
N GLY A 148 0.40 2.50 0.64
CA GLY A 148 0.58 3.39 -0.52
C GLY A 148 1.28 4.71 -0.20
N LEU A 149 1.90 4.85 0.97
CA LEU A 149 2.53 6.12 1.37
C LEU A 149 3.74 6.43 0.51
N ASP A 150 3.96 7.71 0.22
CA ASP A 150 5.23 8.17 -0.34
C ASP A 150 6.41 7.95 0.65
N ALA A 151 7.65 8.01 0.14
CA ALA A 151 8.84 7.74 0.96
C ALA A 151 9.03 8.78 2.09
N LYS A 152 8.46 9.97 1.94
CA LYS A 152 8.58 11.06 2.92
C LYS A 152 7.60 10.83 4.07
N SER A 153 6.35 10.58 3.76
CA SER A 153 5.26 10.27 4.69
C SER A 153 5.59 9.02 5.49
N ALA A 154 6.06 7.95 4.83
CA ALA A 154 6.52 6.74 5.54
C ALA A 154 7.70 7.04 6.49
N ALA A 155 8.62 7.92 6.10
CA ALA A 155 9.74 8.32 6.95
C ALA A 155 9.29 9.14 8.18
N GLU A 156 8.31 10.01 8.00
CA GLU A 156 7.66 10.74 9.11
C GLU A 156 6.97 9.77 10.08
N THR A 157 6.28 8.73 9.58
CA THR A 157 5.66 7.68 10.40
C THR A 157 6.70 6.87 11.19
N LEU A 158 7.84 6.52 10.56
CA LEU A 158 8.88 5.69 11.17
C LEU A 158 9.90 6.47 12.01
N GLY A 159 9.90 7.81 11.95
CA GLY A 159 10.95 8.63 12.57
C GLY A 159 12.32 8.45 11.91
N LYS A 160 12.35 8.19 10.60
CA LYS A 160 13.57 7.90 9.82
C LYS A 160 13.81 8.94 8.72
N ARG A 161 14.94 8.83 8.02
CA ARG A 161 15.19 9.60 6.79
C ARG A 161 14.54 8.88 5.60
N ALA A 162 13.98 9.63 4.65
CA ALA A 162 13.36 9.05 3.44
C ALA A 162 14.29 8.09 2.68
N GLY A 163 15.60 8.38 2.62
CA GLY A 163 16.59 7.47 2.05
C GLY A 163 16.67 6.11 2.76
N ALA A 164 16.62 6.11 4.09
CA ALA A 164 16.63 4.88 4.87
C ALA A 164 15.37 4.03 4.62
N VAL A 165 14.20 4.68 4.49
CA VAL A 165 12.94 3.99 4.17
C VAL A 165 13.00 3.34 2.80
N ARG A 166 13.54 4.02 1.77
CA ARG A 166 13.70 3.42 0.43
C ARG A 166 14.59 2.18 0.47
N THR A 167 15.72 2.27 1.16
CA THR A 167 16.65 1.15 1.31
C THR A 167 16.01 -0.03 2.06
N ALA A 168 15.31 0.24 3.17
CA ALA A 168 14.64 -0.80 3.95
C ALA A 168 13.52 -1.49 3.15
N ALA A 169 12.69 -0.71 2.45
CA ALA A 169 11.63 -1.23 1.60
C ALA A 169 12.19 -2.09 0.45
N HIS A 170 13.27 -1.63 -0.20
CA HIS A 170 13.92 -2.39 -1.27
C HIS A 170 14.48 -3.73 -0.75
N ARG A 171 15.17 -3.72 0.39
CA ARG A 171 15.68 -4.96 1.02
C ARG A 171 14.55 -5.92 1.41
N GLY A 172 13.47 -5.39 1.97
CA GLY A 172 12.30 -6.18 2.32
C GLY A 172 11.65 -6.84 1.10
N LEU A 173 11.42 -6.08 0.03
CA LEU A 173 10.88 -6.60 -1.23
C LEU A 173 11.76 -7.67 -1.86
N LYS A 174 13.09 -7.44 -1.90
CA LYS A 174 14.04 -8.45 -2.38
C LYS A 174 13.95 -9.73 -1.57
N ARG A 175 13.86 -9.63 -0.23
CA ARG A 175 13.76 -10.78 0.64
C ARG A 175 12.43 -11.53 0.48
N LEU A 176 11.33 -10.82 0.25
CA LEU A 176 10.04 -11.43 -0.08
C LEU A 176 10.10 -12.20 -1.39
N ALA A 177 10.75 -11.63 -2.42
CA ALA A 177 10.94 -12.32 -3.69
C ALA A 177 11.76 -13.62 -3.53
N GLU A 178 12.80 -13.61 -2.69
CA GLU A 178 13.56 -14.82 -2.35
C GLU A 178 12.69 -15.86 -1.63
N LEU A 179 11.85 -15.44 -0.68
CA LEU A 179 10.95 -16.34 0.06
C LEU A 179 9.89 -16.96 -0.86
N LEU A 180 9.36 -16.21 -1.81
CA LEU A 180 8.38 -16.68 -2.79
C LEU A 180 9.02 -17.58 -3.85
N GLY A 181 10.23 -17.27 -4.31
CA GLY A 181 10.97 -18.09 -5.27
C GLY A 181 11.50 -19.42 -4.69
N ALA A 182 11.64 -19.50 -3.36
CA ALA A 182 12.02 -20.72 -2.66
C ALA A 182 10.83 -21.63 -2.32
N ASP A 183 9.59 -21.16 -2.51
CA ASP A 183 8.37 -21.86 -2.11
C ASP A 183 7.59 -22.36 -3.36
N PRO A 184 7.72 -23.64 -3.74
CA PRO A 184 7.13 -24.18 -4.97
C PRO A 184 5.59 -24.18 -4.97
N GLU A 185 4.93 -24.13 -3.80
CA GLU A 185 3.46 -24.06 -3.70
C GLU A 185 2.92 -22.64 -3.95
N SER A 186 3.68 -21.61 -3.57
CA SER A 186 3.29 -20.20 -3.76
C SER A 186 3.43 -19.72 -5.22
N ALA A 187 4.33 -20.32 -6.00
CA ALA A 187 4.51 -20.04 -7.42
C ALA A 187 3.29 -20.45 -8.28
N GLY A 188 2.52 -21.46 -7.85
CA GLY A 188 1.33 -21.94 -8.54
C GLY A 188 0.13 -21.00 -8.46
N ALA A 189 0.01 -20.22 -7.37
CA ALA A 189 -1.12 -19.31 -7.15
C ALA A 189 -1.11 -18.09 -8.09
N LEU A 190 0.07 -17.67 -8.57
CA LEU A 190 0.23 -16.56 -9.51
C LEU A 190 0.05 -16.97 -10.98
N GLY A 191 0.05 -18.28 -11.28
CA GLY A 191 -0.19 -18.82 -12.63
C GLY A 191 -1.67 -18.87 -13.04
N ALA A 192 -2.59 -18.57 -12.13
CA ALA A 192 -4.03 -18.66 -12.36
C ALA A 192 -4.69 -17.32 -12.76
N LEU A 193 -3.92 -16.33 -13.21
CA LEU A 193 -4.51 -15.14 -13.84
C LEU A 193 -5.01 -15.49 -15.25
N PRO A 194 -6.28 -15.22 -15.58
CA PRO A 194 -6.75 -15.34 -16.96
C PRO A 194 -5.99 -14.35 -17.86
N PRO A 195 -5.59 -14.74 -19.08
CA PRO A 195 -4.82 -13.87 -19.96
C PRO A 195 -5.60 -12.61 -20.30
N GLN A 196 -4.99 -11.45 -20.01
CA GLN A 196 -5.48 -10.13 -20.39
C GLN A 196 -5.62 -10.05 -21.92
N ARG A 197 -6.80 -9.63 -22.39
CA ARG A 197 -7.11 -9.42 -23.81
C ARG A 197 -6.23 -8.31 -24.38
N GLU A 198 -5.43 -8.62 -25.40
CA GLU A 198 -4.69 -7.64 -26.18
C GLU A 198 -5.64 -6.61 -26.85
N PRO A 199 -5.28 -5.32 -26.92
CA PRO A 199 -6.04 -4.34 -27.66
C PRO A 199 -5.82 -4.57 -29.16
N ARG A 200 -6.90 -4.92 -29.87
CA ARG A 200 -6.88 -5.05 -31.34
C ARG A 200 -6.48 -3.71 -31.97
N GLY A 201 -5.29 -3.66 -32.56
CA GLY A 201 -4.83 -2.56 -33.40
C GLY A 201 -5.77 -2.35 -34.58
N SER A 202 -6.22 -1.11 -34.76
CA SER A 202 -6.97 -0.66 -35.92
C SER A 202 -6.06 -0.69 -37.15
N ALA A 203 -6.32 -1.62 -38.06
CA ALA A 203 -5.68 -1.66 -39.36
C ALA A 203 -6.30 -0.58 -40.26
N VAL A 204 -5.59 0.55 -40.41
CA VAL A 204 -5.81 1.48 -41.52
C VAL A 204 -5.19 0.85 -42.75
N THR A 205 -6.01 0.40 -43.70
CA THR A 205 -5.57 0.01 -45.04
C THR A 205 -6.06 1.03 -46.05
N SER A 206 -5.10 1.73 -46.65
CA SER A 206 -5.25 2.55 -47.85
C SER A 206 -5.79 1.74 -49.02
N ALA A 207 -6.75 2.29 -49.77
CA ALA A 207 -7.12 1.79 -51.09
C ALA A 207 -7.10 2.95 -52.10
N THR A 208 -6.23 2.79 -53.09
CA THR A 208 -5.95 3.72 -54.19
C THR A 208 -7.02 3.62 -55.29
N VAL A 209 -7.56 4.78 -55.68
CA VAL A 209 -7.94 5.28 -57.01
C VAL A 209 -8.26 4.27 -58.13
N THR A 210 -9.42 4.43 -58.79
CA THR A 210 -9.53 4.42 -60.27
C THR A 210 -10.67 5.33 -60.76
N HIS A 211 -10.33 6.13 -61.76
CA HIS A 211 -11.11 7.10 -62.54
C HIS A 211 -12.46 6.61 -63.10
N THR A 212 -13.43 7.53 -63.25
CA THR A 212 -14.27 7.66 -64.46
C THR A 212 -14.79 9.10 -64.61
N ARG A 213 -14.78 9.58 -65.86
CA ARG A 213 -14.84 10.97 -66.38
C ARG A 213 -16.11 11.79 -66.04
N PRO A 214 -16.04 13.13 -66.10
CA PRO A 214 -17.23 13.99 -66.09
C PRO A 214 -17.85 14.09 -67.48
N ARG A 215 -19.18 13.97 -67.57
CA ARG A 215 -19.96 14.33 -68.76
C ARG A 215 -20.55 15.71 -68.52
N THR A 216 -19.97 16.69 -69.20
CA THR A 216 -20.49 18.04 -69.39
C THR A 216 -21.84 17.96 -70.11
N GLN A 217 -22.88 18.63 -69.60
CA GLN A 217 -23.80 19.32 -70.48
C GLN A 217 -24.42 20.53 -69.77
N LYS A 218 -24.27 21.65 -70.48
CA LYS A 218 -24.68 23.00 -70.16
C LYS A 218 -25.79 23.38 -71.17
N ASP A 219 -26.69 24.26 -70.72
CA ASP A 219 -27.70 25.06 -71.44
C ASP A 219 -29.02 24.39 -71.89
N MET A 220 -30.12 24.78 -71.22
CA MET A 220 -31.08 25.77 -71.74
C MET A 220 -31.89 26.40 -70.61
#